data_AF-A0A453CWU3-F1
#
_entry.id   AF-A0A453CWU3-F1
#
_cell.length_a   1.000
_cell.length_b   1.000
_cell.length_c   1.000
_cell.angle_alpha   90.00
_cell.angle_beta   90.00
_cell.angle_gamma   90.00
#
_symmetry.space_group_name_H-M   'P 1'
#
loop_
_entity.id
_entity.type
_entity.pdbx_description
1 polymer ?
#
loop_
_entity_poly.entity_id
_entity_poly.type
_entity_poly.pdbx_seq_one_letter_code
_entity_poly.pdbx_strand_id
1 'polypeptide(L)'
;MLKDALTALAAPILSARGGLPVPGWLLSSGGSIVLLFAPVEVIKSCSEIQDVLVSTDSGVVICSKQSSVLFPTKSRPPQLFTKPATVVVVSSDSTDALPLVSKLSPGQAAYHFLAGYEDGKFIP
;
A
#
# COMPACT_ATOMS: atom_id res chain seq x y z
N MET A 1 14.13 -2.10 10.49
CA MET A 1 15.12 -3.20 10.55
C MET A 1 14.47 -4.56 10.82
N LEU A 2 13.82 -4.81 11.98
CA LEU A 2 13.22 -6.14 12.25
C LEU A 2 12.05 -6.47 11.29
N LYS A 3 11.12 -5.54 11.09
CA LYS A 3 9.96 -5.74 10.20
C LYS A 3 10.40 -5.95 8.75
N ASP A 4 11.38 -5.18 8.28
CA ASP A 4 11.92 -5.31 6.91
C ASP A 4 12.56 -6.67 6.69
N ALA A 5 13.35 -7.16 7.66
CA ALA A 5 13.94 -8.50 7.62
C ALA A 5 12.87 -9.61 7.62
N LEU A 6 11.84 -9.48 8.45
CA LEU A 6 10.71 -10.41 8.49
C LEU A 6 9.92 -10.40 7.18
N THR A 7 9.67 -9.22 6.59
CA THR A 7 9.02 -9.08 5.29
C THR A 7 9.86 -9.73 4.20
N ALA A 8 11.18 -9.48 4.17
CA ALA A 8 12.08 -10.08 3.19
C ALA A 8 12.11 -11.62 3.30
N LEU A 9 12.09 -12.15 4.53
CA LEU A 9 12.04 -13.59 4.79
C LEU A 9 10.69 -14.21 4.40
N ALA A 10 9.57 -13.54 4.71
CA ALA A 10 8.23 -14.04 4.47
C ALA A 10 7.78 -13.89 3.02
N ALA A 11 8.24 -12.86 2.31
CA ALA A 11 7.82 -12.55 0.95
C ALA A 11 7.89 -13.74 -0.03
N PRO A 12 9.00 -14.49 -0.15
CA PRO A 12 9.04 -15.63 -1.07
C PRO A 12 8.08 -16.75 -0.67
N ILE A 13 7.87 -16.97 0.63
CA ILE A 13 6.94 -17.99 1.15
C ILE A 13 5.49 -17.62 0.82
N LEU A 14 5.14 -16.35 1.00
CA LEU A 14 3.82 -15.82 0.68
C LEU A 14 3.56 -15.89 -0.83
N SER A 15 4.52 -15.47 -1.64
CA SER A 15 4.48 -15.57 -3.11
C SER A 15 4.30 -17.00 -3.59
N ALA A 16 5.06 -17.96 -3.04
CA ALA A 16 4.93 -19.38 -3.39
C ALA A 16 3.54 -19.95 -3.05
N ARG A 17 2.80 -19.33 -2.12
CA ARG A 17 1.43 -19.71 -1.73
C ARG A 17 0.35 -18.89 -2.44
N GLY A 18 0.71 -18.11 -3.45
CA GLY A 18 -0.23 -17.29 -4.23
C GLY A 18 -0.67 -15.99 -3.56
N GLY A 19 0.04 -15.56 -2.53
CA GLY A 19 -0.09 -14.22 -1.96
C GLY A 19 0.87 -13.23 -2.61
N LEU A 20 0.46 -11.99 -2.79
CA LEU A 20 1.29 -10.91 -3.31
C LEU A 20 1.62 -9.95 -2.16
N PRO A 21 2.80 -10.05 -1.54
CA PRO A 21 3.24 -9.09 -0.55
C PRO A 21 3.62 -7.76 -1.23
N VAL A 22 3.11 -6.64 -0.72
CA VAL A 22 3.39 -5.29 -1.26
C VAL A 22 3.63 -4.29 -0.11
N PRO A 23 4.54 -3.30 -0.31
CA PRO A 23 4.83 -2.27 0.67
C PRO A 23 3.80 -1.13 0.60
N GLY A 24 2.56 -1.42 0.97
CA GLY A 24 1.47 -0.45 0.99
C GLY A 24 0.67 -0.51 2.28
N TRP A 25 -0.42 0.24 2.30
CA TRP A 25 -1.38 0.28 3.41
C TRP A 25 -2.78 -0.10 2.94
N LEU A 26 -3.56 -0.72 3.82
CA LEU A 26 -4.99 -0.92 3.61
C LEU A 26 -5.78 0.16 4.34
N LEU A 27 -6.71 0.78 3.61
CA LEU A 27 -7.73 1.67 4.16
C LEU A 27 -9.07 0.92 4.16
N SER A 28 -9.82 1.06 5.25
CA SER A 28 -11.18 0.54 5.36
C SER A 28 -12.15 1.69 5.55
N SER A 29 -12.97 1.95 4.53
CA SER A 29 -13.97 3.02 4.56
C SER A 29 -15.27 2.55 3.93
N GLY A 30 -16.40 2.75 4.60
CA GLY A 30 -17.73 2.39 4.09
C GLY A 30 -17.87 0.90 3.69
N GLY A 31 -17.14 -0.01 4.35
CA GLY A 31 -17.13 -1.44 4.02
C GLY A 31 -16.30 -1.80 2.78
N SER A 32 -15.69 -0.81 2.11
CA SER A 32 -14.78 -1.00 0.99
C SER A 32 -13.33 -0.96 1.44
N ILE A 33 -12.49 -1.70 0.71
CA ILE A 33 -11.06 -1.82 0.98
C ILE A 33 -10.29 -1.18 -0.16
N VAL A 34 -9.41 -0.25 0.19
CA VAL A 34 -8.53 0.46 -0.74
C VAL A 34 -7.10 0.14 -0.39
N LEU A 35 -6.29 -0.15 -1.41
CA LEU A 35 -4.85 -0.29 -1.28
C LEU A 35 -4.20 1.06 -1.60
N LEU A 36 -3.40 1.58 -0.68
CA LEU A 36 -2.71 2.85 -0.80
C LEU A 36 -1.20 2.61 -0.86
N PHE A 37 -0.55 3.17 -1.88
CA PHE A 37 0.90 3.36 -1.93
C PHE A 37 1.18 4.85 -1.79
N ALA A 38 1.98 5.23 -0.80
CA ALA A 38 2.28 6.62 -0.52
C ALA A 38 3.61 6.73 0.25
N PRO A 39 4.30 7.88 0.20
CA PRO A 39 5.39 8.18 1.12
C PRO A 39 4.93 8.08 2.57
N VAL A 40 5.81 7.58 3.45
CA VAL A 40 5.49 7.37 4.88
C VAL A 40 5.16 8.70 5.57
N GLU A 41 5.77 9.78 5.10
CA GLU A 41 5.61 11.17 5.54
C GLU A 41 4.17 11.65 5.30
N VAL A 42 3.57 11.26 4.17
CA VAL A 42 2.16 11.57 3.85
C VAL A 42 1.22 10.80 4.78
N ILE A 43 1.51 9.50 5.01
CA ILE A 43 0.73 8.67 5.93
C ILE A 43 0.77 9.21 7.37
N LYS A 44 1.93 9.71 7.81
CA LYS A 44 2.13 10.23 9.16
C LYS A 44 1.58 11.64 9.37
N SER A 45 1.45 12.44 8.31
CA SER A 45 1.03 13.84 8.41
C SER A 45 -0.48 14.05 8.28
N CYS A 46 -1.21 13.14 7.64
CA CYS A 46 -2.66 13.24 7.45
C CYS A 46 -3.45 12.39 8.47
N SER A 47 -4.10 13.05 9.44
CA SER A 47 -4.91 12.42 10.48
C SER A 47 -6.09 11.62 9.93
N GLU A 48 -6.74 12.13 8.88
CA GLU A 48 -7.92 11.54 8.26
C GLU A 48 -7.59 10.18 7.65
N ILE A 49 -6.39 10.04 7.06
CA ILE A 49 -5.89 8.76 6.56
C ILE A 49 -5.63 7.81 7.74
N GLN A 50 -5.01 8.29 8.83
CA GLN A 50 -4.69 7.45 9.98
C GLN A 50 -5.90 6.81 10.64
N ASP A 51 -7.03 7.51 10.69
CA ASP A 51 -8.27 7.00 11.28
C ASP A 51 -8.82 5.81 10.50
N VAL A 52 -8.75 5.86 9.17
CA VAL A 52 -9.28 4.80 8.27
C VAL A 52 -8.28 3.69 7.96
N LEU A 53 -7.00 3.86 8.31
CA LEU A 53 -5.98 2.81 8.16
C LEU A 53 -6.34 1.55 8.95
N VAL A 54 -6.14 0.40 8.32
CA VAL A 54 -6.24 -0.91 8.98
C VAL A 54 -5.04 -1.14 9.91
N SER A 55 -3.85 -0.78 9.44
CA SER A 55 -2.61 -0.80 10.21
C SER A 55 -1.80 0.46 9.91
N THR A 56 -1.03 0.92 10.89
CA THR A 56 -0.11 2.05 10.74
C THR A 56 1.20 1.64 10.06
N ASP A 57 1.58 0.36 10.17
CA ASP A 57 2.74 -0.17 9.46
C ASP A 57 2.41 -0.48 8.00
N SER A 58 3.40 -0.27 7.13
CA SER A 58 3.35 -0.75 5.75
C SER A 58 3.53 -2.27 5.70
N GLY A 59 2.88 -2.89 4.72
CA GLY A 59 2.99 -4.33 4.46
C GLY A 59 1.63 -4.98 4.35
N VAL A 60 1.23 -5.29 3.12
CA VAL A 60 -0.05 -5.91 2.78
C VAL A 60 0.21 -7.17 1.98
N VAL A 61 -0.58 -8.21 2.24
CA VAL A 61 -0.61 -9.43 1.42
C VAL A 61 -1.94 -9.50 0.71
N ILE A 62 -1.90 -9.64 -0.62
CA ILE A 62 -3.10 -9.73 -1.46
C ILE A 62 -3.17 -11.14 -2.06
N CYS A 63 -4.28 -11.82 -1.86
CA CYS A 63 -4.58 -13.11 -2.48
C CYS A 63 -5.76 -12.96 -3.46
N SER A 64 -6.16 -14.04 -4.12
CA SER A 64 -7.19 -14.03 -5.16
C SER A 64 -8.52 -13.38 -4.73
N LYS A 65 -8.96 -13.59 -3.48
CA LYS A 65 -10.24 -13.07 -2.96
C LYS A 65 -10.12 -12.12 -1.76
N GLN A 66 -8.93 -12.05 -1.15
CA GLN A 66 -8.76 -11.46 0.17
C GLN A 66 -7.46 -10.68 0.26
N SER A 67 -7.36 -9.82 1.27
CA SER A 67 -6.13 -9.18 1.68
C SER A 67 -5.98 -9.14 3.19
N SER A 68 -4.75 -9.01 3.66
CA SER A 68 -4.41 -8.85 5.07
C SER A 68 -3.20 -7.94 5.23
N VAL A 69 -2.97 -7.45 6.43
CA VAL A 69 -1.74 -6.73 6.81
C VAL A 69 -0.71 -7.71 7.39
N LEU A 70 0.57 -7.46 7.14
CA LEU A 70 1.68 -8.26 7.69
C LEU A 70 1.91 -7.97 9.18
N PHE A 71 1.79 -6.70 9.57
CA PHE A 71 2.03 -6.23 10.92
C PHE A 71 0.80 -5.46 11.41
N PRO A 72 -0.15 -6.11 12.09
CA PRO A 72 -1.30 -5.44 12.69
C PRO A 72 -0.85 -4.58 13.88
N THR A 73 -1.14 -3.29 13.86
CA THR A 73 -0.80 -2.37 14.98
C THR A 73 -1.99 -1.90 15.80
N LYS A 74 -3.17 -1.86 15.19
CA LYS A 74 -4.41 -1.55 15.91
C LYS A 74 -4.85 -2.80 16.68
N SER A 75 -5.37 -2.63 17.89
CA SER A 75 -5.89 -3.72 18.74
C SER A 75 -7.20 -4.31 18.19
N ARG A 76 -7.18 -4.72 16.92
CA ARG A 76 -8.26 -5.41 16.23
C ARG A 76 -7.83 -6.86 16.02
N PRO A 77 -8.77 -7.83 16.10
CA PRO A 77 -8.45 -9.20 15.79
C PRO A 77 -7.91 -9.32 14.36
N PRO A 78 -7.07 -10.34 14.07
CA PRO A 78 -6.62 -10.62 12.71
C PRO A 78 -7.84 -10.77 11.80
N GLN A 79 -8.02 -9.80 10.91
CA GLN A 79 -9.19 -9.72 10.05
C GLN A 79 -8.75 -9.90 8.60
N LEU A 80 -9.39 -10.84 7.91
CA LEU A 80 -9.26 -10.95 6.47
C LEU A 80 -10.20 -9.94 5.83
N PHE A 81 -9.62 -9.11 4.98
CA PHE A 81 -10.33 -8.11 4.21
C PHE A 81 -10.65 -8.66 2.82
N THR A 82 -11.67 -8.11 2.17
CA THR A 82 -11.90 -8.38 0.76
C THR A 82 -10.74 -7.85 -0.07
N LYS A 83 -10.48 -8.45 -1.23
CA LYS A 83 -9.47 -7.95 -2.17
C LYS A 83 -9.76 -6.46 -2.48
N PRO A 84 -8.75 -5.57 -2.45
CA PRO A 84 -8.94 -4.17 -2.76
C PRO A 84 -9.51 -4.00 -4.17
N ALA A 85 -10.63 -3.30 -4.29
CA ALA A 85 -11.24 -2.97 -5.58
C ALA A 85 -10.59 -1.72 -6.21
N THR A 86 -9.95 -0.90 -5.37
CA THR A 86 -9.28 0.34 -5.77
C THR A 86 -7.86 0.33 -5.25
N VAL A 87 -6.94 0.78 -6.11
CA VAL A 87 -5.54 1.04 -5.77
C VAL A 87 -5.28 2.52 -6.02
N VAL A 88 -4.69 3.19 -5.04
CA VAL A 88 -4.30 4.60 -5.14
C VAL A 88 -2.80 4.67 -4.94
N VAL A 89 -2.12 5.35 -5.87
CA VAL A 89 -0.71 5.72 -5.76
C VAL A 89 -0.65 7.21 -5.51
N VAL A 90 -0.08 7.59 -4.38
CA VAL A 90 0.15 8.99 -4.00
C VAL A 90 1.62 9.27 -4.18
N SER A 91 1.93 10.41 -4.77
CA SER A 91 3.27 10.93 -4.85
C SER A 91 3.26 12.38 -4.37
N SER A 92 4.37 12.81 -3.77
CA SER A 92 4.65 14.21 -3.52
C SER A 92 5.41 14.74 -4.73
N ASP A 93 4.87 15.74 -5.42
CA ASP A 93 5.50 16.32 -6.61
C ASP A 93 5.60 17.85 -6.48
N SER A 94 6.80 18.36 -6.20
CA SER A 94 7.05 19.81 -6.21
C SER A 94 7.39 20.37 -7.60
N THR A 95 7.47 19.51 -8.63
CA THR A 95 7.88 19.91 -9.98
C THR A 95 6.71 20.32 -10.88
N ASP A 96 5.48 20.17 -10.39
CA ASP A 96 4.23 20.37 -11.13
C ASP A 96 4.12 19.51 -12.41
N ALA A 97 4.86 18.40 -12.48
CA ALA A 97 4.88 17.50 -13.64
C ALA A 97 3.67 16.55 -13.64
N LEU A 98 3.21 16.13 -12.46
CA LEU A 98 2.06 15.26 -12.29
C LEU A 98 0.77 16.07 -12.15
N PRO A 99 -0.33 15.63 -12.81
CA PRO A 99 -1.64 16.20 -12.54
C PRO A 99 -2.10 15.82 -11.13
N LEU A 100 -2.99 16.64 -10.54
CA LEU A 100 -3.52 16.43 -9.19
C LEU A 100 -4.11 15.02 -8.98
N VAL A 101 -4.89 14.52 -9.95
CA VAL A 101 -5.43 13.15 -9.97
C VAL A 101 -5.49 12.67 -11.42
N SER A 102 -5.12 11.41 -11.65
CA SER A 102 -5.26 10.76 -12.95
C SER A 102 -5.70 9.30 -12.80
N LYS A 103 -6.52 8.82 -13.75
CA LYS A 103 -6.88 7.41 -13.84
C LYS A 103 -5.85 6.68 -14.69
N LEU A 104 -5.17 5.72 -14.10
CA LEU A 104 -4.13 4.94 -14.77
C LEU A 104 -4.70 3.70 -15.45
N SER A 105 -4.21 3.39 -16.65
CA SER A 105 -4.32 2.05 -17.21
C SER A 105 -3.45 1.06 -16.42
N PRO A 106 -3.68 -0.26 -16.53
CA PRO A 106 -2.85 -1.25 -15.84
C PRO A 106 -1.35 -1.13 -16.12
N GLY A 107 -0.96 -0.83 -17.37
CA GLY A 107 0.43 -0.64 -17.75
C GLY A 107 1.06 0.61 -17.12
N GLN A 108 0.31 1.72 -17.07
CA GLN A 108 0.75 2.93 -16.39
C GLN A 108 0.85 2.71 -14.88
N ALA A 109 -0.12 2.02 -14.28
CA ALA A 109 -0.08 1.69 -12.86
C ALA A 109 1.16 0.86 -12.49
N ALA A 110 1.49 -0.16 -13.32
CA ALA A 110 2.70 -0.94 -13.15
C ALA A 110 3.97 -0.08 -13.30
N TYR A 111 4.01 0.81 -14.29
CA TYR A 111 5.12 1.75 -14.47
C TYR A 111 5.31 2.64 -13.24
N HIS A 112 4.26 3.31 -12.77
CA HIS A 112 4.36 4.21 -11.61
C HIS A 112 4.70 3.46 -10.32
N PHE A 113 4.20 2.23 -10.15
CA PHE A 113 4.55 1.38 -9.02
C PHE A 113 6.03 0.98 -9.01
N LEU A 114 6.58 0.61 -10.16
CA LEU A 114 7.99 0.19 -10.27
C LEU A 114 8.97 1.36 -10.32
N ALA A 115 8.55 2.49 -10.89
CA ALA A 115 9.40 3.67 -11.01
C ALA A 115 9.59 4.41 -9.67
N GLY A 116 8.63 4.25 -8.75
CA GLY A 116 8.71 4.81 -7.39
C GLY A 116 8.97 6.32 -7.40
N TYR A 117 8.18 7.06 -8.19
CA TYR A 117 8.38 8.50 -8.32
C TYR A 117 8.06 9.23 -7.02
N GLU A 118 9.02 10.02 -6.54
CA GLU A 118 8.91 10.89 -5.37
C GLU A 118 9.72 12.16 -5.61
N ASP A 119 9.01 13.29 -5.67
CA ASP A 119 9.56 14.65 -5.69
C ASP A 119 10.67 14.89 -6.73
N GLY A 120 10.37 14.58 -7.99
CA GLY A 120 11.31 14.73 -9.11
C GLY A 120 12.31 13.58 -9.25
N LYS A 121 12.28 12.57 -8.36
CA LYS A 121 13.21 11.43 -8.38
C LYS A 121 12.46 10.12 -8.58
N PHE A 122 13.15 9.15 -9.18
CA PHE A 122 12.68 7.78 -9.32
C PHE A 122 13.46 6.90 -8.36
N ILE A 123 12.77 6.30 -7.39
CA ILE A 123 13.36 5.47 -6.33
C ILE A 123 12.85 4.03 -6.52
N PRO A 124 13.60 3.18 -7.26
CA PRO A 124 13.21 1.80 -7.52
C PRO A 124 13.33 0.88 -6.29
#